data_AF-A0A852RSR5-F1
#
_entry.id   AF-A0A852RSR5-F1
#
_cell.length_a   1.000
_cell.length_b   1.000
_cell.length_c   1.000
_cell.angle_alpha   90.00
_cell.angle_beta   90.00
_cell.angle_gamma   90.00
#
_symmetry.space_group_name_H-M   'P 1'
#
loop_
_entity.id
_entity.type
_entity.pdbx_description
1 polymer ?
#
loop_
_entity_poly.entity_id
_entity_poly.type
_entity_poly.pdbx_seq_one_letter_code
_entity_poly.pdbx_strand_id
1 'polypeptide(L)'
;MSTTPVTHPPMLDQYGVRWGVAGGTLFVGAAACTAVPLAGWSGVLTLLALTAAWSRVLPRSWAVSLAVSGWAFATGFAVHHAGRLTFAGEDLLRLALFVAVAALTAGPPGAQWRA
;
A
#
# COMPACT_ATOMS: atom_id res chain seq x y z
N MET A 1 27.02 23.41 -31.63
CA MET A 1 25.88 22.47 -31.50
C MET A 1 25.93 21.91 -30.09
N SER A 2 25.23 22.53 -29.14
CA SER A 2 25.32 22.18 -27.73
C SER A 2 24.37 21.03 -27.44
N THR A 3 24.90 19.84 -27.15
CA THR A 3 24.11 18.69 -26.71
C THR A 3 23.75 18.90 -25.25
N THR A 4 22.55 19.42 -24.98
CA THR A 4 22.00 19.42 -23.62
C THR A 4 21.78 17.96 -23.21
N PRO A 5 22.39 17.48 -22.11
CA PRO A 5 22.18 16.11 -21.64
C PRO A 5 20.70 15.93 -21.27
N VAL A 6 20.07 14.88 -21.81
CA VAL A 6 18.72 14.48 -21.41
C VAL A 6 18.82 13.89 -20.01
N THR A 7 18.43 14.67 -19.00
CA THR A 7 18.28 14.16 -17.63
C THR A 7 16.95 13.44 -17.53
N HIS A 8 16.98 12.11 -17.50
CA HIS A 8 15.80 11.34 -17.15
C HIS A 8 15.42 11.62 -15.68
N PRO A 9 14.14 11.87 -15.37
CA PRO A 9 13.71 11.99 -13.99
C PRO A 9 14.05 10.68 -13.23
N PRO A 10 14.45 10.77 -11.96
CA PRO A 10 14.79 9.59 -11.18
C PRO A 10 13.60 8.62 -11.13
N MET A 11 13.87 7.30 -11.21
CA MET A 11 12.82 6.28 -11.33
C MET A 11 11.78 6.34 -10.20
N LEU A 12 12.17 6.80 -9.00
CA LEU A 12 11.29 6.94 -7.84
C LEU A 12 10.28 8.09 -7.98
N ASP A 13 10.39 8.96 -8.97
CA ASP A 13 9.37 9.99 -9.25
C ASP A 13 8.14 9.41 -9.95
N GLN A 14 8.27 8.23 -10.56
CA GLN A 14 7.15 7.57 -11.22
C GLN A 14 6.23 6.92 -10.17
N TYR A 15 4.95 7.34 -10.13
CA TYR A 15 3.97 6.80 -9.16
C TYR A 15 3.84 5.27 -9.24
N GLY A 16 3.96 4.68 -10.43
CA GLY A 16 3.94 3.23 -10.61
C GLY A 16 5.10 2.51 -9.91
N VAL A 17 6.31 3.08 -9.95
CA VAL A 17 7.48 2.52 -9.25
C VAL A 17 7.30 2.62 -7.75
N ARG A 18 6.85 3.77 -7.23
CA ARG A 18 6.56 3.95 -5.80
C ARG A 18 5.48 2.98 -5.32
N TRP A 19 4.43 2.78 -6.12
CA TRP A 19 3.38 1.81 -5.80
C TRP A 19 3.92 0.38 -5.79
N GLY A 20 4.78 0.01 -6.75
CA GLY A 20 5.44 -1.28 -6.76
C GLY A 20 6.30 -1.53 -5.51
N VAL A 21 7.09 -0.53 -5.11
CA VAL A 21 7.88 -0.59 -3.86
C VAL A 21 6.98 -0.68 -2.63
N ALA A 22 5.89 0.09 -2.59
CA ALA A 22 4.90 0.03 -1.51
C ALA A 22 4.24 -1.35 -1.43
N GLY A 23 3.84 -1.93 -2.56
CA GLY A 23 3.29 -3.28 -2.64
C GLY A 23 4.29 -4.34 -2.20
N GLY A 24 5.55 -4.24 -2.62
CA GLY A 24 6.63 -5.12 -2.15
C GLY A 24 6.86 -5.00 -0.63
N THR A 25 6.79 -3.79 -0.09
CA THR A 25 6.89 -3.55 1.37
C THR A 25 5.74 -4.22 2.12
N LEU A 26 4.51 -4.11 1.62
CA LEU A 26 3.35 -4.79 2.20
C LEU A 26 3.47 -6.31 2.11
N PHE A 27 3.98 -6.84 1.00
CA PHE A 27 4.22 -8.27 0.83
C PHE A 27 5.24 -8.80 1.85
N VAL A 28 6.36 -8.09 2.05
CA VAL A 28 7.35 -8.43 3.08
C VAL A 28 6.74 -8.34 4.48
N GLY A 29 5.92 -7.32 4.75
CA GLY A 29 5.19 -7.20 6.00
C GLY A 29 4.21 -8.36 6.24
N ALA A 30 3.51 -8.80 5.20
CA ALA A 30 2.61 -9.95 5.25
C ALA A 30 3.38 -11.25 5.52
N ALA A 31 4.52 -11.44 4.85
CA ALA A 31 5.41 -12.57 5.11
C ALA A 31 5.93 -12.56 6.56
N ALA A 32 6.27 -11.38 7.10
CA ALA A 32 6.66 -11.24 8.50
C ALA A 32 5.53 -11.61 9.48
N CYS A 33 4.27 -11.34 9.13
CA CYS A 33 3.12 -11.78 9.92
C CYS A 33 3.01 -13.31 10.02
N THR A 34 3.56 -14.04 9.04
CA THR A 34 3.62 -15.52 9.07
C THR A 34 4.88 -16.07 9.72
N ALA A 35 6.01 -15.36 9.61
CA ALA A 35 7.31 -15.82 10.12
C ALA A 35 7.54 -15.50 11.61
N VAL A 36 6.83 -14.50 12.14
CA VAL A 36 6.94 -14.01 13.52
C VAL A 36 5.53 -14.10 14.15
N PRO A 37 5.35 -14.22 15.48
CA PRO A 37 4.04 -14.20 16.14
C PRO A 37 3.33 -12.82 16.08
N LEU A 38 3.30 -12.19 14.90
CA LEU A 38 2.60 -10.95 14.58
C LEU A 38 1.17 -11.23 14.07
N ALA A 39 0.52 -12.27 14.61
CA ALA A 39 -0.84 -12.64 14.25
C ALA A 39 -1.88 -11.73 14.94
N GLY A 40 -3.05 -11.64 14.34
CA GLY A 40 -4.18 -10.85 14.83
C GLY A 40 -3.98 -9.34 14.64
N TRP A 41 -4.37 -8.56 15.64
CA TRP A 41 -4.40 -7.10 15.55
C TRP A 41 -3.04 -6.45 15.34
N SER A 42 -1.96 -7.05 15.84
CA SER A 42 -0.60 -6.51 15.66
C SER A 42 -0.21 -6.46 14.18
N GLY A 43 -0.37 -7.56 13.44
CA GLY A 43 -0.11 -7.60 12.01
C GLY A 43 -1.02 -6.69 11.19
N VAL A 44 -2.30 -6.61 11.56
CA VAL A 44 -3.26 -5.65 10.94
C VAL A 44 -2.78 -4.22 11.11
N LEU A 45 -2.40 -3.82 12.33
CA LEU A 45 -1.92 -2.47 12.61
C LEU A 45 -0.59 -2.17 11.92
N THR A 46 0.32 -3.14 11.85
CA THR A 46 1.58 -3.00 11.10
C THR A 46 1.33 -2.75 9.62
N LEU A 47 0.49 -3.56 8.97
CA LEU A 47 0.16 -3.40 7.56
C LEU A 47 -0.62 -2.10 7.29
N LEU A 48 -1.53 -1.72 8.18
CA LEU A 48 -2.25 -0.45 8.10
C LEU A 48 -1.29 0.74 8.21
N ALA A 49 -0.31 0.68 9.12
CA ALA A 49 0.70 1.72 9.28
C ALA A 49 1.60 1.86 8.03
N LEU A 50 2.00 0.73 7.44
CA LEU A 50 2.75 0.72 6.17
C LEU A 50 1.93 1.31 5.02
N THR A 51 0.65 0.91 4.91
CA THR A 51 -0.28 1.49 3.92
C THR A 51 -0.41 3.00 4.11
N ALA A 52 -0.60 3.47 5.34
CA ALA A 52 -0.72 4.90 5.66
C ALA A 52 0.56 5.67 5.30
N ALA A 53 1.73 5.12 5.64
CA ALA A 53 3.02 5.73 5.34
C ALA A 53 3.23 5.89 3.82
N TRP A 54 2.96 4.84 3.05
CA TRP A 54 3.08 4.86 1.59
C TRP A 54 1.98 5.66 0.89
N SER A 55 0.80 5.80 1.50
CA SER A 55 -0.28 6.60 0.91
C SER A 55 0.09 8.08 0.82
N ARG A 56 0.89 8.61 1.76
CA ARG A 56 1.37 10.01 1.76
C ARG A 56 2.16 10.40 0.51
N VAL A 57 2.72 9.40 -0.16
CA VAL A 57 3.58 9.57 -1.33
C VAL A 57 2.92 9.12 -2.63
N LEU A 58 1.64 8.73 -2.58
CA LEU A 58 0.88 8.29 -3.73
C LEU A 58 -0.33 9.19 -3.96
N PRO A 59 -0.72 9.43 -5.23
CA PRO A 59 -2.00 10.06 -5.52
C PRO A 59 -3.15 9.16 -5.06
N ARG A 60 -4.30 9.76 -4.80
CA ARG A 60 -5.46 9.11 -4.16
C ARG A 60 -5.88 7.78 -4.78
N SER A 61 -5.92 7.69 -6.11
CA SER A 61 -6.31 6.44 -6.80
C SER A 61 -5.33 5.29 -6.54
N TRP A 62 -4.03 5.58 -6.57
CA TRP A 62 -2.97 4.61 -6.27
C TRP A 62 -2.88 4.28 -4.78
N ALA A 63 -3.17 5.24 -3.90
CA ALA A 63 -3.27 5.00 -2.46
C ALA A 63 -4.44 4.06 -2.12
N VAL A 64 -5.60 4.23 -2.78
CA VAL A 64 -6.76 3.34 -2.59
C VAL A 64 -6.47 1.93 -3.10
N SER A 65 -5.83 1.78 -4.28
CA SER A 65 -5.46 0.44 -4.75
C SER A 65 -4.45 -0.24 -3.83
N LEU A 66 -3.48 0.53 -3.30
CA LEU A 66 -2.55 0.03 -2.28
C LEU A 66 -3.27 -0.39 -0.99
N ALA A 67 -4.29 0.35 -0.57
CA ALA A 67 -5.08 0.03 0.61
C ALA A 67 -5.88 -1.26 0.47
N VAL A 68 -6.45 -1.51 -0.71
CA VAL A 68 -7.11 -2.79 -1.01
C VAL A 68 -6.10 -3.93 -0.92
N SER A 69 -4.90 -3.77 -1.46
CA SER A 69 -3.83 -4.77 -1.32
C SER A 69 -3.40 -4.97 0.14
N GLY A 70 -3.25 -3.87 0.91
CA GLY A 70 -2.90 -3.92 2.33
C GLY A 70 -3.97 -4.63 3.16
N TRP A 71 -5.25 -4.37 2.89
CA TRP A 71 -6.37 -5.09 3.49
C TRP A 71 -6.32 -6.58 3.15
N ALA A 72 -6.08 -6.92 1.88
CA ALA A 72 -6.02 -8.32 1.45
C ALA A 72 -4.87 -9.05 2.17
N PHE A 73 -3.72 -8.42 2.30
CA PHE A 73 -2.60 -8.99 3.05
C PHE A 73 -2.90 -9.12 4.55
N ALA A 74 -3.49 -8.11 5.17
CA ALA A 74 -3.84 -8.14 6.59
C ALA A 74 -4.87 -9.23 6.90
N THR A 75 -5.92 -9.31 6.08
CA THR A 75 -6.98 -10.30 6.24
C THR A 75 -6.45 -11.70 5.97
N GLY A 76 -5.70 -11.90 4.88
CA GLY A 76 -5.23 -13.21 4.46
C GLY A 76 -4.08 -13.78 5.30
N PHE A 77 -3.22 -12.94 5.88
CA PHE A 77 -2.00 -13.40 6.57
C PHE A 77 -1.92 -13.02 8.05
N ALA A 78 -2.54 -11.91 8.48
CA ALA A 78 -2.54 -11.54 9.90
C ALA A 78 -3.79 -12.05 10.63
N VAL A 79 -4.97 -12.00 10.01
CA VAL A 79 -6.24 -12.43 10.64
C VAL A 79 -6.54 -13.90 10.35
N HIS A 80 -6.47 -14.29 9.09
CA HIS A 80 -6.63 -15.66 8.65
C HIS A 80 -5.28 -16.31 8.35
N HIS A 81 -5.29 -17.63 8.24
CA HIS A 81 -4.13 -18.40 7.83
C HIS A 81 -4.18 -18.69 6.33
N ALA A 82 -3.01 -18.80 5.69
CA ALA A 82 -2.84 -19.23 4.30
C ALA A 82 -3.47 -18.32 3.22
N GLY A 83 -3.61 -17.02 3.46
CA GLY A 83 -4.03 -16.06 2.43
C GLY A 83 -5.53 -16.04 2.16
N ARG A 84 -6.35 -16.60 3.06
CA ARG A 84 -7.80 -16.66 2.86
C ARG A 84 -8.44 -15.28 3.06
N LEU A 85 -9.07 -14.76 2.02
CA LEU A 85 -9.91 -13.57 2.12
C LEU A 85 -11.35 -14.01 2.39
N THR A 86 -11.94 -13.49 3.46
CA THR A 86 -13.40 -13.55 3.61
C THR A 86 -13.96 -12.15 3.42
N PHE A 87 -15.23 -12.09 3.02
CA PHE A 87 -15.99 -10.84 2.95
C PHE A 87 -17.01 -10.81 4.09
N ALA A 88 -16.65 -11.41 5.23
CA ALA A 88 -17.44 -11.31 6.45
C ALA A 88 -17.50 -9.85 6.92
N GLY A 89 -18.47 -9.54 7.79
CA GLY A 89 -18.71 -8.16 8.24
C GLY A 89 -17.46 -7.48 8.81
N GLU A 90 -16.68 -8.19 9.63
CA GLU A 90 -15.42 -7.63 10.16
C GLU A 90 -14.37 -7.35 9.08
N ASP A 91 -14.29 -8.19 8.04
CA ASP A 91 -13.33 -7.98 6.96
C ASP A 91 -13.71 -6.77 6.12
N LEU A 92 -15.00 -6.52 5.92
CA LEU A 92 -15.49 -5.30 5.30
C LEU A 92 -15.19 -4.05 6.15
N LEU A 93 -15.27 -4.15 7.49
CA LEU A 93 -14.85 -3.06 8.38
C LEU A 93 -13.34 -2.79 8.27
N ARG A 94 -12.51 -3.83 8.18
CA ARG A 94 -11.06 -3.69 7.93
C ARG A 94 -10.80 -3.05 6.58
N LEU A 95 -11.50 -3.47 5.53
CA LEU A 95 -11.38 -2.87 4.20
C LEU A 95 -11.72 -1.38 4.24
N ALA A 96 -12.87 -1.03 4.84
CA ALA A 96 -13.31 0.34 5.00
C ALA A 96 -12.27 1.16 5.78
N LEU A 97 -11.69 0.60 6.84
CA LEU A 97 -10.64 1.24 7.62
C LEU A 97 -9.39 1.52 6.78
N PHE A 98 -8.87 0.52 6.05
CA PHE A 98 -7.70 0.69 5.19
C PHE A 98 -7.94 1.75 4.12
N VAL A 99 -9.09 1.70 3.44
CA VAL A 99 -9.47 2.67 2.40
C VAL A 99 -9.63 4.07 3.01
N ALA A 100 -10.30 4.21 4.15
CA ALA A 100 -10.46 5.49 4.82
C ALA A 100 -9.11 6.10 5.22
N VAL A 101 -8.23 5.31 5.84
CA VAL A 101 -6.89 5.77 6.23
C VAL A 101 -6.08 6.19 5.01
N ALA A 102 -6.08 5.39 3.94
CA ALA A 102 -5.36 5.75 2.72
C ALA A 102 -5.96 7.00 2.04
N ALA A 103 -7.28 7.13 2.01
CA ALA A 103 -7.95 8.30 1.45
C ALA A 103 -7.72 9.58 2.25
N LEU A 104 -7.52 9.48 3.57
CA LEU A 104 -7.21 10.60 4.47
C LEU A 104 -5.73 10.97 4.46
N THR A 105 -4.85 9.99 4.26
CA THR A 105 -3.39 10.18 4.26
C THR A 105 -2.78 10.32 2.87
N ALA A 106 -3.58 10.14 1.80
CA ALA A 106 -3.14 10.24 0.43
C ALA A 106 -2.39 11.56 0.17
N GLY A 107 -1.28 11.45 -0.54
CA GLY A 107 -0.53 12.61 -1.00
C GLY A 107 -1.37 13.51 -1.89
N PRO A 108 -0.95 14.78 -2.07
CA PRO A 108 -1.62 15.70 -2.98
C PRO A 108 -1.74 15.05 -4.37
N PRO A 109 -2.82 15.32 -5.12
CA PRO A 109 -2.96 14.84 -6.48
C PRO A 109 -1.77 15.39 -7.28
N GLY A 110 -0.80 14.52 -7.53
CA GLY A 110 0.35 14.86 -8.34
C GLY A 110 -0.10 15.20 -9.74
N ALA A 111 0.40 16.32 -10.27
CA ALA A 111 0.19 16.69 -11.65
C ALA A 111 0.69 15.53 -12.53
N GLN A 112 -0.25 14.78 -13.10
CA GLN A 112 0.05 13.82 -14.14
C GLN A 112 0.60 14.67 -15.30
N TRP A 113 1.91 14.68 -15.48
CA TRP A 113 2.49 15.29 -16.66
C TRP A 113 1.83 14.59 -17.85
N ARG A 114 1.09 15.37 -18.64
CA ARG A 114 0.46 14.87 -19.86
C ARG A 114 1.61 14.45 -20.77
N ALA A 115 1.70 13.14 -21.01
CA ALA A 115 2.47 12.60 -22.13
C ALA A 115 1.83 13.03 -23.46
#